data_AF-A0A0M1HHS9-F1
#
_entry.id   AF-A0A0M1HHS9-F1
#
_cell.length_a   1.000
_cell.length_b   1.000
_cell.length_c   1.000
_cell.angle_alpha   90.00
_cell.angle_beta   90.00
_cell.angle_gamma   90.00
#
_symmetry.space_group_name_H-M   'P 1'
#
loop_
_entity.id
_entity.type
_entity.pdbx_description
1 polymer ?
#
loop_
_entity_poly.entity_id
_entity_poly.type
_entity_poly.pdbx_seq_one_letter_code
_entity_poly.pdbx_strand_id
1 'polypeptide(L)'
;FLFGLINYNFLIIFHILFFLPLVFIGFYFKKHTHLLGFKLSKKSKYIIIFSIIYAFVVSCGLNIYYALKREWNSGDVINIFVLGTYIVAPLVVIWAYIDWKSPKKYELEKEYAEKLLENINEVYFYMFERVNTLKYLSSINQHVVLLNGLVRSSKKYSDTSFYLAHGYFNLLNSITSNKINKSFLTNFERMAQLLDGQSSYIEEQYFIYYNSLPSDLKNNYSITCTPYGGITLNSQQIMAKYQLNRYLTEQLDSESIEEDGEVITFNLTFKEFIDKFEEEYELLVNEIV
;
A
#
# COMPACT_ATOMS: atom_id res chain seq x y z
N PHE A 1 -7.81 1.44 57.74
CA PHE A 1 -8.66 0.69 58.69
C PHE A 1 -10.09 1.22 58.63
N LEU A 2 -10.76 1.14 57.46
CA LEU A 2 -12.08 1.78 57.24
C LEU A 2 -13.14 0.80 56.68
N PHE A 3 -12.80 -0.48 56.54
CA PHE A 3 -13.71 -1.54 56.13
C PHE A 3 -13.78 -2.66 57.18
N GLY A 4 -13.82 -2.28 58.46
CA GLY A 4 -13.85 -3.25 59.56
C GLY A 4 -15.23 -3.81 59.91
N LEU A 5 -16.33 -3.22 59.42
CA LEU A 5 -17.69 -3.51 59.91
C LEU A 5 -18.77 -3.35 58.82
N ILE A 6 -18.55 -3.88 57.62
CA ILE A 6 -19.64 -4.04 56.64
C ILE A 6 -19.66 -5.50 56.20
N ASN A 7 -20.79 -6.17 56.43
CA ASN A 7 -21.02 -7.55 56.03
C ASN A 7 -20.72 -7.69 54.52
N TYR A 8 -19.85 -8.62 54.12
CA TYR A 8 -19.29 -8.74 52.76
C TYR A 8 -20.39 -8.80 51.67
N ASN A 9 -21.55 -9.39 52.00
CA ASN A 9 -22.73 -9.46 51.13
C ASN A 9 -23.34 -8.08 50.82
N PHE A 10 -23.31 -7.15 51.78
CA PHE A 10 -23.80 -5.79 51.58
C PHE A 10 -22.90 -4.99 50.64
N LEU A 11 -21.57 -5.21 50.70
CA LEU A 11 -20.61 -4.54 49.82
C LEU A 11 -20.75 -4.98 48.35
N ILE A 12 -21.03 -6.26 48.12
CA ILE A 12 -21.29 -6.85 46.78
C ILE A 12 -22.62 -6.34 46.21
N ILE A 13 -23.69 -6.35 47.00
CA ILE A 13 -24.99 -5.79 46.58
C ILE A 13 -24.86 -4.30 46.26
N PHE A 14 -24.08 -3.57 47.06
CA PHE A 14 -23.80 -2.15 46.83
C PHE A 14 -22.97 -1.92 45.57
N HIS A 15 -21.94 -2.74 45.30
CA HIS A 15 -21.18 -2.67 44.04
C HIS A 15 -22.06 -2.98 42.83
N ILE A 16 -22.89 -4.02 42.88
CA ILE A 16 -23.83 -4.35 41.80
C ILE A 16 -24.81 -3.20 41.58
N LEU A 17 -25.41 -2.64 42.64
CA LEU A 17 -26.30 -1.48 42.56
C LEU A 17 -25.60 -0.18 42.15
N PHE A 18 -24.28 -0.07 42.29
CA PHE A 18 -23.49 1.11 41.89
C PHE A 18 -23.07 1.04 40.41
N PHE A 19 -22.73 -0.15 39.91
CA PHE A 19 -22.31 -0.35 38.52
C PHE A 19 -23.50 -0.57 37.55
N LEU A 20 -24.63 -1.14 38.01
CA LEU A 20 -25.83 -1.31 37.17
C LEU A 20 -26.35 0.02 36.58
N PRO A 21 -26.50 1.11 37.37
CA PRO A 21 -26.98 2.39 36.87
C PRO A 21 -26.01 3.02 35.86
N LEU A 22 -24.69 2.86 36.05
CA LEU A 22 -23.68 3.31 35.08
C LEU A 22 -23.81 2.56 33.74
N VAL A 23 -24.05 1.25 33.79
CA VAL A 23 -24.32 0.43 32.60
C VAL A 23 -25.64 0.82 31.94
N PHE A 24 -26.72 1.02 32.72
CA PHE A 24 -28.02 1.46 32.20
C PHE A 24 -28.01 2.88 31.63
N ILE A 25 -27.29 3.83 32.24
CA ILE A 25 -27.07 5.18 31.71
C ILE A 25 -26.28 5.08 30.40
N GLY A 26 -25.24 4.24 30.33
CA GLY A 26 -24.52 3.97 29.09
C GLY A 26 -25.41 3.44 27.96
N PHE A 27 -26.31 2.49 28.25
CA PHE A 27 -27.26 1.93 27.27
C PHE A 27 -28.38 2.92 26.89
N TYR A 28 -28.92 3.65 27.86
CA TYR A 28 -29.98 4.64 27.66
C TYR A 28 -29.48 5.81 26.79
N PHE A 29 -28.25 6.28 27.02
CA PHE A 29 -27.66 7.34 26.21
C PHE A 29 -27.27 6.86 24.81
N LYS A 30 -26.77 5.63 24.63
CA LYS A 30 -26.53 5.05 23.29
C LYS A 30 -27.79 5.12 22.41
N LYS A 31 -28.97 4.87 23.01
CA LYS A 31 -30.28 4.90 22.34
C LYS A 31 -30.84 6.31 22.12
N HIS A 32 -30.51 7.27 22.99
CA HIS A 32 -31.10 8.63 22.99
C HIS A 32 -30.14 9.76 22.62
N THR A 33 -28.92 9.47 22.16
CA THR A 33 -27.98 10.48 21.60
C THR A 33 -28.57 11.30 20.43
N HIS A 34 -29.62 10.81 19.77
CA HIS A 34 -30.34 11.54 18.72
C HIS A 34 -31.31 12.63 19.26
N LEU A 35 -31.75 12.53 20.53
CA LEU A 35 -32.72 13.44 21.16
C LEU A 35 -32.08 14.69 21.77
N LEU A 36 -30.78 14.63 22.07
CA LEU A 36 -29.99 15.80 22.42
C LEU A 36 -29.65 16.53 21.12
N GLY A 37 -30.59 17.35 20.63
CA GLY A 37 -30.54 18.12 19.37
C GLY A 37 -29.45 19.20 19.28
N PHE A 38 -28.34 19.04 19.99
CA PHE A 38 -27.18 19.91 19.89
C PHE A 38 -26.29 19.47 18.71
N LYS A 39 -25.97 20.39 17.80
CA LYS A 39 -24.89 20.26 16.80
C LYS A 39 -23.51 20.29 17.49
N LEU A 40 -23.28 19.39 18.44
CA LEU A 40 -21.99 19.25 19.12
C LEU A 40 -21.11 18.25 18.37
N SER A 41 -19.82 18.57 18.28
CA SER A 41 -18.81 17.65 17.75
C SER A 41 -18.82 16.34 18.57
N LYS A 42 -18.45 15.22 17.93
CA LYS A 42 -18.34 13.91 18.60
C LYS A 42 -17.45 14.00 19.84
N LYS A 43 -16.35 14.76 19.77
CA LYS A 43 -15.41 15.02 20.87
C LYS A 43 -16.08 15.73 22.05
N SER A 44 -16.85 16.77 21.78
CA SER A 44 -17.59 17.52 22.81
C SER A 44 -18.63 16.66 23.53
N LYS A 45 -19.29 15.74 22.82
CA LYS A 45 -20.24 14.80 23.45
C LYS A 45 -19.55 13.88 24.45
N TYR A 46 -18.38 13.32 24.12
CA TYR A 46 -17.64 12.46 25.04
C TYR A 46 -17.09 13.20 26.25
N ILE A 47 -16.60 14.44 26.07
CA ILE A 47 -16.16 15.28 27.20
C ILE A 47 -17.32 15.48 28.19
N ILE A 48 -18.51 15.85 27.70
CA ILE A 48 -19.71 16.01 28.54
C ILE A 48 -20.04 14.70 29.27
N ILE A 49 -19.98 13.57 28.57
CA ILE A 49 -20.25 12.24 29.17
C ILE A 49 -19.26 11.93 30.30
N PHE A 50 -17.95 12.09 30.07
CA PHE A 50 -16.96 11.82 31.11
C PHE A 50 -17.07 12.79 32.29
N SER A 51 -17.42 14.05 32.06
CA SER A 51 -17.69 15.02 33.13
C SER A 51 -18.93 14.62 33.95
N ILE A 52 -20.00 14.14 33.32
CA ILE A 52 -21.20 13.65 34.02
C ILE A 52 -20.85 12.40 34.86
N ILE A 53 -20.09 11.45 34.30
CA ILE A 53 -19.66 10.25 35.02
C ILE A 53 -18.79 10.63 36.22
N TYR A 54 -17.84 11.55 36.05
CA TYR A 54 -17.00 12.04 37.13
C TYR A 54 -17.81 12.70 38.25
N ALA A 55 -18.70 13.64 37.89
CA ALA A 55 -19.57 14.30 38.84
C ALA A 55 -20.47 13.31 39.59
N PHE A 56 -20.95 12.27 38.91
CA PHE A 56 -21.73 11.19 39.52
C PHE A 56 -20.91 10.37 40.53
N VAL A 57 -19.71 9.92 40.16
CA VAL A 57 -18.82 9.15 41.05
C VAL A 57 -18.45 9.95 42.30
N VAL A 58 -18.06 11.21 42.12
CA VAL A 58 -17.71 12.09 43.24
C VAL A 58 -18.93 12.38 44.12
N SER A 59 -20.08 12.73 43.53
CA SER A 59 -21.32 12.98 44.28
C SER A 59 -21.74 11.76 45.10
N CYS A 60 -21.64 10.55 44.53
CA CYS A 60 -21.95 9.34 45.26
C CYS A 60 -20.96 9.07 46.40
N GLY A 61 -19.66 9.25 46.15
CA GLY A 61 -18.62 9.16 47.18
C GLY A 61 -18.85 10.12 48.36
N LEU A 62 -19.22 11.37 48.07
CA LEU A 62 -19.55 12.38 49.08
C LEU A 62 -20.81 12.02 49.88
N ASN A 63 -21.86 11.54 49.22
CA ASN A 63 -23.09 11.11 49.90
C ASN A 63 -22.87 9.90 50.81
N ILE A 64 -22.08 8.92 50.37
CA ILE A 64 -21.70 7.75 51.18
C ILE A 64 -20.86 8.18 52.38
N TYR A 65 -19.87 9.05 52.15
CA TYR A 65 -19.01 9.57 53.22
C TYR A 65 -19.83 10.30 54.28
N TYR A 66 -20.72 11.21 53.86
CA TYR A 66 -21.59 11.95 54.77
C TYR A 66 -22.54 11.03 55.56
N ALA A 67 -23.12 10.01 54.91
CA ALA A 67 -23.99 9.05 55.57
C ALA A 67 -23.26 8.23 56.66
N LEU A 68 -21.98 7.92 56.46
CA LEU A 68 -21.17 7.12 57.39
C LEU A 68 -20.52 7.93 58.51
N LYS A 69 -19.98 9.11 58.21
CA LYS A 69 -19.18 9.92 59.16
C LYS A 69 -19.98 11.05 59.82
N ARG A 70 -21.05 11.54 59.17
CA ARG A 70 -21.89 12.69 59.57
C ARG A 70 -21.16 14.03 59.79
N GLU A 71 -19.84 14.06 59.62
CA GLU A 71 -18.99 15.24 59.69
C GLU A 71 -18.05 15.29 58.47
N TRP A 72 -17.76 16.51 58.00
CA TRP A 72 -16.92 16.73 56.82
C TRP A 72 -15.46 16.95 57.21
N ASN A 73 -14.56 16.08 56.75
CA ASN A 73 -13.12 16.31 56.81
C ASN A 73 -12.60 16.68 55.42
N SER A 74 -11.90 17.81 55.31
CA SER A 74 -11.38 18.32 54.04
C SER A 74 -10.40 17.37 53.35
N GLY A 75 -9.56 16.66 54.10
CA GLY A 75 -8.62 15.67 53.56
C GLY A 75 -9.32 14.46 52.96
N ASP A 76 -10.35 13.94 53.64
CA ASP A 76 -11.14 12.81 53.13
C ASP A 76 -11.98 13.20 51.91
N VAL A 77 -12.53 14.42 51.91
CA VAL A 77 -13.25 14.99 50.76
C VAL A 77 -12.33 15.07 49.55
N ILE A 78 -11.12 15.62 49.71
CA ILE A 78 -10.12 15.67 48.62
C ILE A 78 -9.80 14.26 48.10
N ASN A 79 -9.63 13.28 49.01
CA ASN A 79 -9.37 11.89 48.62
C ASN A 79 -10.50 11.28 47.78
N ILE A 80 -11.76 11.67 48.00
CA ILE A 80 -12.90 11.23 47.17
C ILE A 80 -12.81 11.79 45.75
N PHE A 81 -12.45 13.08 45.59
CA PHE A 81 -12.20 13.67 44.27
C PHE A 81 -11.03 12.99 43.55
N VAL A 82 -9.95 12.71 44.28
CA VAL A 82 -8.78 11.98 43.76
C VAL A 82 -9.16 10.56 43.33
N LEU A 83 -9.94 9.84 44.13
CA LEU A 83 -10.43 8.50 43.79
C LEU A 83 -11.34 8.53 42.55
N GLY A 84 -12.22 9.52 42.45
CA GLY A 84 -13.03 9.75 41.24
C GLY A 84 -12.17 9.96 40.00
N THR A 85 -11.07 10.68 40.12
CA THR A 85 -10.12 10.88 39.02
C THR A 85 -9.43 9.59 38.63
N TYR A 86 -9.01 8.76 39.59
CA TYR A 86 -8.40 7.45 39.32
C TYR A 86 -9.34 6.48 38.59
N ILE A 87 -10.66 6.61 38.77
CA ILE A 87 -11.64 5.77 38.08
C ILE A 87 -11.89 6.28 36.65
N VAL A 88 -12.01 7.60 36.46
CA VAL A 88 -12.38 8.18 35.17
C VAL A 88 -11.18 8.36 34.24
N ALA A 89 -9.98 8.68 34.75
CA ALA A 89 -8.80 8.95 33.94
C ALA A 89 -8.40 7.78 33.02
N PRO A 90 -8.37 6.50 33.46
CA PRO A 90 -8.09 5.38 32.57
C PRO A 90 -9.09 5.26 31.42
N LEU A 91 -10.39 5.54 31.67
CA LEU A 91 -11.42 5.50 30.62
C LEU A 91 -11.19 6.58 29.56
N VAL A 92 -10.81 7.79 29.98
CA VAL A 92 -10.47 8.89 29.08
C VAL A 92 -9.22 8.56 28.26
N VAL A 93 -8.19 7.97 28.88
CA VAL A 93 -6.97 7.54 28.19
C VAL A 93 -7.26 6.46 27.15
N ILE A 94 -8.07 5.45 27.49
CA ILE A 94 -8.48 4.39 26.55
C ILE A 94 -9.27 5.01 25.38
N TRP A 95 -10.22 5.91 25.66
CA TRP A 95 -10.97 6.60 24.62
C TRP A 95 -10.08 7.43 23.71
N ALA A 96 -9.17 8.24 24.28
CA ALA A 96 -8.23 9.05 23.52
C ALA A 96 -7.31 8.20 22.66
N TYR A 97 -6.86 7.05 23.17
CA TYR A 97 -6.08 6.09 22.40
C TYR A 97 -6.87 5.50 21.23
N ILE A 98 -8.12 5.08 21.45
CA ILE A 98 -8.98 4.55 20.37
C ILE A 98 -9.26 5.63 19.31
N ASP A 99 -9.56 6.85 19.75
CA ASP A 99 -9.83 8.00 18.88
C ASP A 99 -8.59 8.42 18.08
N TRP A 100 -7.38 8.27 18.64
CA TRP A 100 -6.12 8.51 17.93
C TRP A 100 -5.74 7.36 16.99
N LYS A 101 -5.95 6.10 17.42
CA LYS A 101 -5.54 4.90 16.68
C LYS A 101 -6.23 4.81 15.32
N SER A 102 -7.51 5.15 15.21
CA SER A 102 -8.27 4.99 13.97
C SER A 102 -7.84 5.96 12.85
N PRO A 103 -7.73 7.28 13.07
CA PRO A 103 -7.18 8.19 12.07
C PRO A 103 -5.73 7.88 11.75
N LYS A 104 -4.92 7.54 12.76
CA LYS A 104 -3.51 7.25 12.52
C LYS A 104 -3.30 6.00 11.67
N LYS A 105 -4.14 4.98 11.85
CA LYS A 105 -4.17 3.79 11.00
C LYS A 105 -4.47 4.15 9.54
N TYR A 106 -5.48 4.97 9.30
CA TYR A 106 -5.84 5.41 7.94
C TYR A 106 -4.73 6.24 7.28
N GLU A 107 -4.09 7.15 8.02
CA GLU A 107 -2.93 7.92 7.51
C GLU A 107 -1.78 7.01 7.08
N LEU A 108 -1.47 5.99 7.89
CA LEU A 108 -0.40 5.03 7.58
C LEU A 108 -0.76 4.12 6.40
N GLU A 109 -2.01 3.66 6.32
CA GLU A 109 -2.50 2.89 5.17
C GLU A 109 -2.31 3.69 3.88
N LYS A 110 -2.73 4.96 3.88
CA LYS A 110 -2.56 5.86 2.74
C LYS A 110 -1.08 6.09 2.39
N GLU A 111 -0.24 6.39 3.38
CA GLU A 111 1.20 6.64 3.15
C GLU A 111 1.91 5.43 2.54
N TYR A 112 1.64 4.22 3.03
CA TYR A 112 2.26 3.02 2.50
C TYR A 112 1.69 2.62 1.13
N ALA A 113 0.40 2.83 0.88
CA ALA A 113 -0.19 2.63 -0.44
C ALA A 113 0.42 3.59 -1.47
N GLU A 114 0.58 4.88 -1.13
CA GLU A 114 1.23 5.87 -1.99
C GLU A 114 2.68 5.48 -2.32
N LYS A 115 3.46 5.07 -1.32
CA LYS A 115 4.85 4.62 -1.51
C LYS A 115 4.94 3.33 -2.33
N LEU A 116 4.01 2.39 -2.12
CA LEU A 116 3.93 1.18 -2.94
C LEU A 116 3.65 1.55 -4.40
N LEU A 117 2.65 2.41 -4.65
CA LEU A 117 2.27 2.90 -5.97
C LEU A 117 3.45 3.62 -6.66
N GLU A 118 4.18 4.48 -5.94
CA GLU A 118 5.34 5.19 -6.48
C GLU A 118 6.40 4.22 -7.02
N ASN A 119 6.72 3.16 -6.27
CA ASN A 119 7.72 2.18 -6.69
C ASN A 119 7.26 1.34 -7.89
N ILE A 120 5.99 0.90 -7.92
CA ILE A 120 5.50 0.12 -9.07
C ILE A 120 5.32 0.99 -10.32
N ASN A 121 4.98 2.28 -10.16
CA ASN A 121 4.89 3.24 -11.26
C ASN A 121 6.26 3.49 -11.89
N GLU A 122 7.32 3.56 -11.09
CA GLU A 122 8.68 3.68 -11.61
C GLU A 122 9.02 2.52 -12.56
N VAL A 123 8.69 1.28 -12.16
CA VAL A 123 8.89 0.10 -13.00
C VAL A 123 8.03 0.18 -14.26
N TYR A 124 6.75 0.53 -14.11
CA TYR A 124 5.82 0.66 -15.23
C TYR A 124 6.32 1.65 -16.28
N PHE A 125 6.71 2.86 -15.87
CA PHE A 125 7.20 3.88 -16.79
C PHE A 125 8.54 3.51 -17.44
N TYR A 126 9.44 2.87 -16.69
CA TYR A 126 10.68 2.36 -17.26
C TYR A 126 10.41 1.34 -18.38
N MET A 127 9.52 0.37 -18.13
CA MET A 127 9.16 -0.64 -19.14
C MET A 127 8.44 -0.01 -20.33
N PHE A 128 7.54 0.94 -20.09
CA PHE A 128 6.85 1.67 -21.14
C PHE A 128 7.82 2.46 -22.05
N GLU A 129 8.81 3.13 -21.48
CA GLU A 129 9.86 3.83 -22.25
C GLU A 129 10.69 2.86 -23.10
N ARG A 130 11.04 1.70 -22.51
CA ARG A 130 11.78 0.63 -23.17
C ARG A 130 11.00 0.06 -24.35
N VAL A 131 9.74 -0.34 -24.14
CA VAL A 131 8.83 -0.83 -25.18
C VAL A 131 8.64 0.17 -26.32
N ASN A 132 8.46 1.46 -26.00
CA ASN A 132 8.33 2.49 -27.02
C ASN A 132 9.60 2.64 -27.85
N THR A 133 10.77 2.56 -27.23
CA THR A 133 12.07 2.58 -27.93
C THR A 133 12.18 1.41 -28.91
N LEU A 134 11.80 0.21 -28.46
CA LEU A 134 11.79 -1.02 -29.27
C LEU A 134 10.81 -0.94 -30.45
N LYS A 135 9.66 -0.28 -30.25
CA LYS A 135 8.71 -0.01 -31.34
C LYS A 135 9.33 0.83 -32.46
N TYR A 136 10.31 1.70 -32.19
CA TYR A 136 11.04 2.37 -33.27
C TYR A 136 12.00 1.42 -34.00
N LEU A 137 12.67 0.52 -33.28
CA LEU A 137 13.51 -0.53 -33.88
C LEU A 137 12.70 -1.44 -34.82
N SER A 138 11.41 -1.58 -34.55
CA SER A 138 10.49 -2.38 -35.36
C SER A 138 10.31 -1.92 -36.81
N SER A 139 10.60 -0.64 -37.06
CA SER A 139 10.37 -0.01 -38.36
C SER A 139 11.55 -0.13 -39.33
N ILE A 140 12.65 -0.78 -38.92
CA ILE A 140 13.85 -0.99 -39.75
C ILE A 140 13.52 -1.98 -40.87
N ASN A 141 13.31 -1.49 -42.10
CA ASN A 141 13.07 -2.33 -43.27
C ASN A 141 14.27 -2.36 -44.23
N GLN A 142 14.19 -3.20 -45.27
CA GLN A 142 15.28 -3.43 -46.25
C GLN A 142 15.71 -2.18 -47.03
N HIS A 143 14.90 -1.13 -47.01
CA HIS A 143 15.09 0.16 -47.65
C HIS A 143 15.09 1.31 -46.64
N VAL A 144 14.85 1.03 -45.35
CA VAL A 144 14.56 1.99 -44.28
C VAL A 144 15.51 1.68 -43.10
N VAL A 145 16.72 2.24 -43.22
CA VAL A 145 17.43 3.06 -42.22
C VAL A 145 18.06 2.45 -40.95
N LEU A 146 19.36 2.70 -40.87
CA LEU A 146 20.16 3.20 -39.74
C LEU A 146 19.41 3.97 -38.63
N LEU A 147 19.03 3.28 -37.55
CA LEU A 147 18.71 4.00 -36.33
C LEU A 147 20.02 4.44 -35.67
N ASN A 148 20.19 5.74 -35.43
CA ASN A 148 21.37 6.27 -34.78
C ASN A 148 21.14 6.35 -33.27
N GLY A 149 21.83 5.51 -32.50
CA GLY A 149 22.05 5.72 -31.07
C GLY A 149 20.85 5.54 -30.11
N LEU A 150 19.68 5.11 -30.58
CA LEU A 150 18.47 4.93 -29.77
C LEU A 150 18.67 3.97 -28.57
N VAL A 151 19.49 2.93 -28.73
CA VAL A 151 19.66 1.87 -27.73
C VAL A 151 20.78 2.18 -26.73
N ARG A 152 21.42 3.35 -26.80
CA ARG A 152 22.31 3.81 -25.71
C ARG A 152 21.48 4.39 -24.55
N SER A 153 20.46 3.67 -24.09
CA SER A 153 19.84 3.98 -22.80
C SER A 153 20.77 3.43 -21.72
N SER A 154 21.26 4.33 -20.85
CA SER A 154 22.20 3.99 -19.77
C SER A 154 21.50 3.50 -18.51
N LYS A 155 20.16 3.51 -18.48
CA LYS A 155 19.39 3.16 -17.30
C LYS A 155 19.14 1.65 -17.35
N LYS A 156 19.95 0.90 -16.62
CA LYS A 156 19.70 -0.54 -16.43
C LYS A 156 18.52 -0.72 -15.49
N TYR A 157 17.75 -1.78 -15.74
CA TYR A 157 16.75 -2.27 -14.81
C TYR A 157 17.35 -2.46 -13.41
N SER A 158 16.60 -2.05 -12.38
CA SER A 158 17.01 -2.08 -10.99
C SER A 158 15.95 -2.81 -10.17
N ASP A 159 16.35 -3.85 -9.48
CA ASP A 159 15.47 -4.60 -8.55
C ASP A 159 15.08 -3.77 -7.31
N THR A 160 15.67 -2.59 -7.13
CA THR A 160 15.46 -1.74 -5.94
C THR A 160 14.00 -1.37 -5.77
N SER A 161 13.31 -0.96 -6.85
CA SER A 161 11.91 -0.55 -6.78
C SER A 161 11.01 -1.73 -6.39
N PHE A 162 11.32 -2.96 -6.84
CA PHE A 162 10.61 -4.17 -6.39
C PHE A 162 10.89 -4.51 -4.92
N TYR A 163 12.13 -4.43 -4.47
CA TYR A 163 12.47 -4.64 -3.07
C TYR A 163 11.71 -3.69 -2.14
N LEU A 164 11.67 -2.39 -2.50
CA LEU A 164 10.91 -1.39 -1.77
C LEU A 164 9.40 -1.64 -1.83
N ALA A 165 8.87 -1.99 -3.00
CA ALA A 165 7.47 -2.36 -3.17
C ALA A 165 7.06 -3.53 -2.27
N HIS A 166 7.83 -4.62 -2.24
CA HIS A 166 7.58 -5.75 -1.33
C HIS A 166 7.63 -5.34 0.15
N GLY A 167 8.55 -4.45 0.52
CA GLY A 167 8.62 -3.88 1.87
C GLY A 167 7.35 -3.13 2.26
N TYR A 168 6.92 -2.18 1.41
CA TYR A 168 5.70 -1.40 1.65
C TYR A 168 4.43 -2.24 1.58
N PHE A 169 4.38 -3.23 0.69
CA PHE A 169 3.30 -4.19 0.59
C PHE A 169 3.13 -4.99 1.90
N ASN A 170 4.22 -5.50 2.47
CA ASN A 170 4.18 -6.23 3.74
C ASN A 170 3.69 -5.33 4.90
N LEU A 171 4.14 -4.07 4.93
CA LEU A 171 3.68 -3.09 5.93
C LEU A 171 2.18 -2.80 5.76
N LEU A 172 1.73 -2.55 4.53
CA LEU A 172 0.33 -2.30 4.22
C LEU A 172 -0.55 -3.49 4.62
N ASN A 173 -0.17 -4.71 4.25
CA ASN A 173 -0.92 -5.91 4.59
C ASN A 173 -0.98 -6.18 6.09
N SER A 174 0.09 -5.88 6.84
CA SER A 174 0.09 -6.00 8.30
C SER A 174 -0.94 -5.08 8.96
N ILE A 175 -1.21 -3.92 8.35
CA ILE A 175 -2.16 -2.92 8.87
C ILE A 175 -3.58 -3.20 8.39
N THR A 176 -3.76 -3.64 7.15
CA THR A 176 -5.07 -3.93 6.54
C THR A 176 -5.62 -5.32 6.89
N SER A 177 -4.86 -6.14 7.62
CA SER A 177 -5.20 -7.53 7.99
C SER A 177 -5.18 -8.50 6.80
N ASN A 178 -4.16 -8.40 5.96
CA ASN A 178 -3.90 -9.26 4.80
C ASN A 178 -5.04 -9.26 3.77
N LYS A 179 -5.63 -8.09 3.52
CA LYS A 179 -6.72 -7.98 2.54
C LYS A 179 -6.21 -8.04 1.10
N ILE A 180 -4.98 -7.62 0.86
CA ILE A 180 -4.40 -7.51 -0.48
C ILE A 180 -3.68 -8.81 -0.79
N ASN A 181 -4.09 -9.48 -1.87
CA ASN A 181 -3.47 -10.74 -2.28
C ASN A 181 -2.04 -10.50 -2.78
N LYS A 182 -1.07 -11.19 -2.17
CA LYS A 182 0.36 -11.11 -2.54
C LYS A 182 0.62 -11.49 -4.00
N SER A 183 -0.22 -12.35 -4.58
CA SER A 183 -0.04 -12.80 -5.96
C SER A 183 -0.07 -11.65 -6.97
N PHE A 184 -0.78 -10.54 -6.72
CA PHE A 184 -0.82 -9.41 -7.65
C PHE A 184 0.55 -8.76 -7.82
N LEU A 185 1.27 -8.49 -6.72
CA LEU A 185 2.61 -7.90 -6.80
C LEU A 185 3.61 -8.87 -7.44
N THR A 186 3.54 -10.15 -7.07
CA THR A 186 4.41 -11.19 -7.65
C THR A 186 4.14 -11.39 -9.15
N ASN A 187 2.88 -11.37 -9.59
CA ASN A 187 2.53 -11.49 -11.00
C ASN A 187 3.05 -10.29 -11.81
N PHE A 188 2.85 -9.07 -11.31
CA PHE A 188 3.37 -7.85 -11.92
C PHE A 188 4.90 -7.87 -12.03
N GLU A 189 5.59 -8.26 -10.95
CA GLU A 189 7.06 -8.43 -10.96
C GLU A 189 7.52 -9.44 -12.01
N ARG A 190 6.87 -10.60 -12.08
CA ARG A 190 7.18 -11.64 -13.06
C ARG A 190 7.00 -11.13 -14.49
N MET A 191 5.88 -10.45 -14.77
CA MET A 191 5.66 -9.88 -16.10
C MET A 191 6.69 -8.81 -16.44
N ALA A 192 7.08 -7.96 -15.49
CA ALA A 192 8.13 -6.96 -15.68
C ALA A 192 9.48 -7.60 -16.01
N GLN A 193 9.88 -8.65 -15.29
CA GLN A 193 11.14 -9.37 -15.52
C GLN A 193 11.18 -10.07 -16.88
N LEU A 194 10.10 -10.75 -17.27
CA LEU A 194 9.99 -11.37 -18.60
C LEU A 194 10.05 -10.31 -19.71
N LEU A 195 9.29 -9.22 -19.54
CA LEU A 195 9.31 -8.12 -20.50
C LEU A 195 10.70 -7.49 -20.63
N ASP A 196 11.45 -7.35 -19.53
CA ASP A 196 12.83 -6.85 -19.56
C ASP A 196 13.81 -7.82 -20.25
N GLY A 197 13.68 -9.12 -19.98
CA GLY A 197 14.49 -10.17 -20.61
C GLY A 197 14.30 -10.16 -22.13
N GLN A 198 13.04 -10.19 -22.57
CA GLN A 198 12.67 -10.06 -23.98
C GLN A 198 13.22 -8.77 -24.57
N SER A 199 12.96 -7.63 -23.91
CA SER A 199 13.43 -6.30 -24.31
C SER A 199 14.95 -6.26 -24.51
N SER A 200 15.70 -6.87 -23.61
CA SER A 200 17.17 -6.94 -23.66
C SER A 200 17.67 -7.78 -24.83
N TYR A 201 16.99 -8.89 -25.14
CA TYR A 201 17.34 -9.74 -26.27
C TYR A 201 17.23 -9.00 -27.61
N ILE A 202 16.18 -8.19 -27.81
CA ILE A 202 16.03 -7.41 -29.07
C ILE A 202 17.09 -6.33 -29.18
N GLU A 203 17.40 -5.66 -28.07
CA GLU A 203 18.47 -4.67 -28.03
C GLU A 203 19.80 -5.30 -28.44
N GLU A 204 20.10 -6.50 -27.96
CA GLU A 204 21.28 -7.27 -28.35
C GLU A 204 21.28 -7.59 -29.86
N GLN A 205 20.17 -8.10 -30.41
CA GLN A 205 20.07 -8.38 -31.84
C GLN A 205 20.23 -7.11 -32.69
N TYR A 206 19.66 -6.01 -32.24
CA TYR A 206 19.84 -4.71 -32.86
C TYR A 206 21.31 -4.26 -32.79
N PHE A 207 22.02 -4.45 -31.68
CA PHE A 207 23.44 -4.11 -31.59
C PHE A 207 24.30 -4.93 -32.54
N ILE A 208 24.01 -6.23 -32.72
CA ILE A 208 24.70 -7.08 -33.70
C ILE A 208 24.50 -6.53 -35.12
N TYR A 209 23.26 -6.16 -35.46
CA TYR A 209 22.94 -5.51 -36.73
C TYR A 209 23.68 -4.16 -36.88
N TYR A 210 23.60 -3.28 -35.89
CA TYR A 210 24.16 -1.93 -35.93
C TYR A 210 25.69 -1.91 -35.98
N ASN A 211 26.35 -2.72 -35.15
CA ASN A 211 27.81 -2.77 -35.05
C ASN A 211 28.48 -3.30 -36.33
N SER A 212 27.76 -4.08 -37.14
CA SER A 212 28.29 -4.60 -38.40
C SER A 212 28.11 -3.64 -39.59
N LEU A 213 27.49 -2.48 -39.39
CA LEU A 213 27.30 -1.48 -40.45
C LEU A 213 28.60 -0.68 -40.73
N PRO A 214 28.83 -0.25 -41.98
CA PRO A 214 29.88 0.71 -42.33
C PRO A 214 29.86 1.99 -41.46
N SER A 215 31.03 2.58 -41.20
CA SER A 215 31.18 3.70 -40.24
C SER A 215 30.54 5.01 -40.71
N ASP A 216 30.49 5.23 -42.02
CA ASP A 216 29.75 6.31 -42.69
C ASP A 216 28.24 6.24 -42.42
N LEU A 217 27.74 5.07 -42.06
CA LEU A 217 26.35 4.83 -41.70
C LEU A 217 26.09 4.90 -40.19
N LYS A 218 27.12 5.14 -39.37
CA LYS A 218 27.06 5.20 -37.90
C LYS A 218 27.27 6.64 -37.41
N ASN A 219 26.30 7.54 -37.58
CA ASN A 219 26.39 8.96 -37.12
C ASN A 219 25.00 9.64 -37.24
N ASN A 220 24.45 10.51 -36.36
CA ASN A 220 24.85 11.18 -35.12
C ASN A 220 23.52 11.49 -34.38
N TYR A 221 23.32 11.05 -33.13
CA TYR A 221 22.26 11.40 -32.14
C TYR A 221 20.78 11.64 -32.56
N SER A 222 20.37 11.45 -33.82
CA SER A 222 19.02 11.74 -34.31
C SER A 222 18.22 10.50 -34.67
N ILE A 223 16.96 10.48 -34.24
CA ILE A 223 15.94 9.49 -34.63
C ILE A 223 15.45 9.86 -36.04
N THR A 224 16.28 9.66 -37.06
CA THR A 224 15.92 9.97 -38.45
C THR A 224 16.01 8.73 -39.30
N CYS A 225 14.88 8.34 -39.87
CA CYS A 225 14.78 7.32 -40.90
C CYS A 225 15.25 7.90 -42.27
N THR A 226 16.51 7.67 -42.67
CA THR A 226 17.08 7.82 -44.04
C THR A 226 17.16 6.52 -44.88
N PRO A 227 16.39 6.38 -45.97
CA PRO A 227 16.52 5.21 -46.85
C PRO A 227 17.89 5.16 -47.55
N TYR A 228 18.54 4.00 -47.56
CA TYR A 228 19.86 3.83 -48.18
C TYR A 228 19.82 2.71 -49.24
N GLY A 229 19.85 3.09 -50.51
CA GLY A 229 19.91 2.15 -51.62
C GLY A 229 21.30 1.54 -51.78
N GLY A 230 21.39 0.21 -51.94
CA GLY A 230 22.63 -0.49 -52.28
C GLY A 230 23.35 -1.21 -51.14
N ILE A 231 22.74 -1.36 -49.95
CA ILE A 231 23.30 -2.20 -48.88
C ILE A 231 22.94 -3.67 -49.12
N THR A 232 23.97 -4.50 -49.27
CA THR A 232 23.85 -5.96 -49.18
C THR A 232 24.18 -6.38 -47.75
N LEU A 233 23.18 -6.87 -47.01
CA LEU A 233 23.36 -7.37 -45.66
C LEU A 233 24.13 -8.70 -45.67
N ASN A 234 25.04 -8.88 -44.71
CA ASN A 234 25.69 -10.17 -44.48
C ASN A 234 24.75 -11.17 -43.77
N SER A 235 25.14 -12.43 -43.65
CA SER A 235 24.30 -13.49 -43.07
C SER A 235 23.88 -13.20 -41.62
N GLN A 236 24.78 -12.64 -40.79
CA GLN A 236 24.47 -12.27 -39.41
C GLN A 236 23.46 -11.12 -39.35
N GLN A 237 23.59 -10.13 -40.23
CA GLN A 237 22.66 -9.00 -40.34
C GLN A 237 21.28 -9.44 -40.86
N ILE A 238 21.24 -10.37 -41.81
CA ILE A 238 19.98 -10.95 -42.31
C ILE A 238 19.29 -11.71 -41.19
N MET A 239 20.03 -12.50 -40.40
CA MET A 239 19.49 -13.25 -39.27
C MET A 239 18.96 -12.32 -38.17
N ALA A 240 19.74 -11.33 -37.74
CA ALA A 240 19.33 -10.35 -36.75
C ALA A 240 18.08 -9.57 -37.23
N LYS A 241 18.04 -9.16 -38.50
CA LYS A 241 16.86 -8.52 -39.11
C LYS A 241 15.64 -9.45 -39.11
N TYR A 242 15.82 -10.72 -39.47
CA TYR A 242 14.74 -11.71 -39.44
C TYR A 242 14.20 -11.87 -38.02
N GLN A 243 15.07 -11.97 -37.01
CA GLN A 243 14.67 -12.04 -35.60
C GLN A 243 13.97 -10.76 -35.11
N LEU A 244 14.46 -9.58 -35.50
CA LEU A 244 13.82 -8.29 -35.21
C LEU A 244 12.41 -8.18 -35.82
N ASN A 245 12.21 -8.69 -37.04
CA ASN A 245 10.90 -8.74 -37.66
C ASN A 245 9.98 -9.78 -36.99
N ARG A 246 10.52 -10.98 -36.71
CA ARG A 246 9.83 -12.08 -36.03
C ARG A 246 9.28 -11.65 -34.67
N TYR A 247 10.07 -10.88 -33.94
CA TYR A 247 9.73 -10.31 -32.64
C TYR A 247 8.43 -9.47 -32.63
N LEU A 248 8.05 -8.89 -33.78
CA LEU A 248 6.90 -7.99 -33.89
C LEU A 248 5.62 -8.69 -34.37
N THR A 249 5.77 -9.84 -35.01
CA THR A 249 4.70 -10.46 -35.80
C THR A 249 4.45 -11.91 -35.46
N GLU A 250 5.36 -12.60 -34.77
CA GLU A 250 5.26 -14.02 -34.48
C GLU A 250 5.35 -14.32 -32.98
N GLN A 251 4.90 -15.50 -32.58
CA GLN A 251 5.12 -16.00 -31.22
C GLN A 251 6.62 -16.10 -30.95
N LEU A 252 7.03 -15.51 -29.82
CA LEU A 252 8.41 -15.60 -29.35
C LEU A 252 8.70 -17.04 -28.91
N ASP A 253 9.97 -17.42 -28.97
CA ASP A 253 10.39 -18.71 -28.43
C ASP A 253 9.98 -18.75 -26.95
N SER A 254 9.37 -19.87 -26.54
CA SER A 254 8.73 -19.99 -25.24
C SER A 254 9.70 -19.68 -24.11
N GLU A 255 9.42 -18.65 -23.32
CA GLU A 255 10.17 -18.38 -22.09
C GLU A 255 9.60 -19.20 -20.95
N SER A 256 10.46 -19.71 -20.07
CA SER A 256 10.02 -20.44 -18.89
C SER A 256 10.64 -19.91 -17.62
N ILE A 257 9.85 -19.86 -16.56
CA ILE A 257 10.31 -19.57 -15.20
C ILE A 257 10.08 -20.81 -14.36
N GLU A 258 11.07 -21.15 -13.53
CA GLU A 258 10.95 -22.21 -12.54
C GLU A 258 10.51 -21.61 -11.20
N GLU A 259 9.36 -22.08 -10.68
CA GLU A 259 8.78 -21.63 -9.42
C GLU A 259 8.40 -22.86 -8.58
N ASP A 260 8.94 -22.98 -7.37
CA ASP A 260 8.71 -24.13 -6.48
C ASP A 260 8.92 -25.53 -7.13
N GLY A 261 9.76 -25.59 -8.16
CA GLY A 261 10.05 -26.80 -8.94
C GLY A 261 9.09 -27.07 -10.11
N GLU A 262 8.12 -26.19 -10.35
CA GLU A 262 7.26 -26.19 -11.54
C GLU A 262 7.80 -25.24 -12.61
N VAL A 263 7.89 -25.71 -13.85
CA VAL A 263 8.31 -24.91 -15.00
C VAL A 263 7.06 -24.30 -15.65
N ILE A 264 6.89 -22.99 -15.50
CA ILE A 264 5.81 -22.25 -16.13
C ILE A 264 6.30 -21.76 -17.48
N THR A 265 5.73 -22.28 -18.56
CA THR A 265 6.08 -21.91 -19.94
C THR A 265 5.13 -20.86 -20.49
N PHE A 266 5.66 -19.72 -20.93
CA PHE A 266 4.95 -18.64 -21.58
C PHE A 266 5.08 -18.78 -23.09
N ASN A 267 3.96 -19.04 -23.77
CA ASN A 267 3.90 -19.08 -25.23
C ASN A 267 3.07 -17.89 -25.74
N LEU A 268 3.63 -16.68 -25.58
CA LEU A 268 3.00 -15.41 -25.92
C LEU A 268 3.83 -14.69 -26.98
N THR A 269 3.15 -13.96 -27.85
CA THR A 269 3.76 -12.93 -28.69
C THR A 269 4.24 -11.76 -27.84
N PHE A 270 5.19 -10.97 -28.34
CA PHE A 270 5.65 -9.79 -27.59
C PHE A 270 4.53 -8.79 -27.27
N LYS A 271 3.60 -8.63 -28.21
CA LYS A 271 2.42 -7.79 -28.01
C LYS A 271 1.56 -8.31 -26.85
N GLU A 272 1.32 -9.61 -26.78
CA GLU A 272 0.57 -10.21 -25.68
C GLU A 272 1.30 -10.08 -24.34
N PHE A 273 2.65 -10.05 -24.32
CA PHE A 273 3.41 -9.72 -23.12
C PHE A 273 3.18 -8.29 -22.66
N ILE A 274 3.18 -7.31 -23.56
CA ILE A 274 2.88 -5.91 -23.22
C ILE A 274 1.43 -5.80 -22.72
N ASP A 275 0.48 -6.36 -23.46
CA ASP A 275 -0.95 -6.28 -23.12
C ASP A 275 -1.20 -6.90 -21.72
N LYS A 276 -0.58 -8.05 -21.41
CA LYS A 276 -0.66 -8.66 -20.07
C LYS A 276 0.08 -7.88 -18.99
N PHE A 277 1.22 -7.27 -19.32
CA PHE A 277 1.94 -6.42 -18.37
C PHE A 277 1.09 -5.21 -17.95
N GLU A 278 0.43 -4.56 -18.90
CA GLU A 278 -0.52 -3.48 -18.65
C GLU A 278 -1.73 -3.97 -17.83
N GLU A 279 -2.26 -5.15 -18.14
CA GLU A 279 -3.37 -5.76 -17.38
C GLU A 279 -2.98 -6.05 -15.92
N GLU A 280 -1.83 -6.67 -15.67
CA GLU A 280 -1.36 -6.97 -14.30
C GLU A 280 -1.05 -5.70 -13.51
N TYR A 281 -0.56 -4.64 -14.17
CA TYR A 281 -0.41 -3.33 -13.54
C TYR A 281 -1.76 -2.75 -13.11
N GLU A 282 -2.76 -2.73 -14.00
CA GLU A 282 -4.09 -2.22 -13.67
C GLU A 282 -4.77 -3.04 -12.57
N LEU A 283 -4.63 -4.37 -12.58
CA LEU A 283 -5.12 -5.24 -11.51
C LEU A 283 -4.48 -4.89 -10.16
N LEU A 284 -3.15 -4.71 -10.13
CA LEU A 284 -2.43 -4.34 -8.93
C LEU A 284 -2.85 -2.96 -8.39
N VAL A 285 -2.99 -1.96 -9.27
CA VAL A 285 -3.45 -0.62 -8.89
C VAL A 285 -4.87 -0.66 -8.31
N ASN A 286 -5.79 -1.38 -8.95
CA ASN A 286 -7.18 -1.51 -8.48
C ASN A 286 -7.30 -2.25 -7.14
N GLU A 287 -6.37 -3.13 -6.82
CA GLU A 287 -6.35 -3.81 -5.52
C GLU A 287 -5.77 -2.91 -4.41
N ILE A 288 -4.90 -1.95 -4.76
CA ILE A 288 -4.29 -1.01 -3.80
C ILE A 288 -5.21 0.19 -3.48
N VAL A 289 -5.96 0.70 -4.48
CA VAL A 289 -6.81 1.91 -4.42
C VAL A 289 -8.22 1.61 -3.90
#